data_AF-A0AAW5MXD5-F1
#
_entry.id   AF-A0AAW5MXD5-F1
#
_cell.length_a   1.000
_cell.length_b   1.000
_cell.length_c   1.000
_cell.angle_alpha   90.00
_cell.angle_beta   90.00
_cell.angle_gamma   90.00
#
_symmetry.space_group_name_H-M   'P 1'
#
loop_
_entity.id
_entity.type
_entity.pdbx_description
1 polymer ?
#
loop_
_entity_poly.entity_id
_entity_poly.type
_entity_poly.pdbx_seq_one_letter_code
_entity_poly.pdbx_strand_id
1 'polypeptide(L)'
;DALDMAEGRSRIPVEGGQYGIHALSAAAIDEVRIESGEERAVRIEIEMNNSAGIFQVDDLLATKLRGTPLEGHVEVIAQVPGETEKRLLP
;
A
#
# COMPACT_ATOMS: atom_id res chain seq x y z
N ASP A 1 5.54 8.59 -6.04
CA ASP A 1 5.55 8.08 -4.66
C ASP A 1 4.45 7.05 -4.42
N ALA A 2 3.16 7.41 -4.38
CA ALA A 2 2.14 6.42 -4.01
C ALA A 2 1.86 5.32 -5.06
N LEU A 3 2.02 5.67 -6.33
CA LEU A 3 1.83 4.75 -7.47
C LEU A 3 3.04 3.82 -7.70
N ASP A 4 4.19 4.08 -7.05
CA ASP A 4 5.41 3.30 -7.27
C ASP A 4 5.44 1.98 -6.47
N MET A 5 4.37 1.68 -5.74
CA MET A 5 4.29 0.53 -4.83
C MET A 5 3.59 -0.71 -5.40
N ALA A 6 2.98 -0.63 -6.59
CA ALA A 6 2.36 -1.79 -7.24
C ALA A 6 3.41 -2.65 -7.96
N GLU A 7 3.23 -3.98 -7.93
CA GLU A 7 4.10 -4.96 -8.61
C GLU A 7 4.41 -4.51 -10.05
N GLY A 8 5.68 -4.19 -10.32
CA GLY A 8 6.18 -3.94 -11.66
C GLY A 8 6.89 -2.60 -11.89
N ARG A 9 6.89 -1.65 -10.95
CA ARG A 9 7.63 -0.38 -11.13
C ARG A 9 8.68 -0.05 -10.08
N SER A 10 8.63 -0.64 -8.90
CA SER A 10 9.70 -0.55 -7.92
C SER A 10 10.05 -1.93 -7.39
N ARG A 11 10.88 -2.67 -8.15
CA ARG A 11 11.82 -3.56 -7.47
C ARG A 11 12.78 -2.64 -6.74
N ILE A 12 12.47 -2.26 -5.50
CA ILE A 12 13.54 -2.05 -4.54
C ILE A 12 14.00 -3.47 -4.25
N PRO A 13 15.14 -3.91 -4.79
CA PRO A 13 15.70 -5.17 -4.35
C PRO A 13 15.93 -4.99 -2.86
N VAL A 14 15.47 -5.93 -2.04
CA VAL A 14 15.89 -6.02 -0.64
C VAL A 14 17.35 -6.51 -0.62
N GLU A 15 18.22 -5.81 -1.33
CA GLU A 15 19.66 -6.04 -1.39
C GLU A 15 20.27 -5.33 -0.19
N GLY A 16 20.70 -6.11 0.81
CA GLY A 16 21.64 -5.61 1.82
C GLY A 16 21.32 -5.86 3.28
N GLY A 17 20.34 -6.70 3.64
CA GLY A 17 20.21 -7.19 5.02
C GLY A 17 19.73 -6.15 6.05
N GLN A 18 19.25 -4.98 5.62
CA GLN A 18 18.50 -4.06 6.48
C GLN A 18 17.01 -4.33 6.34
N TYR A 19 16.49 -5.25 7.17
CA TYR A 19 15.06 -5.47 7.34
C TYR A 19 14.45 -4.32 8.16
N GLY A 20 14.33 -3.15 7.53
CA GLY A 20 13.61 -2.02 8.11
C GLY A 20 12.10 -2.19 7.98
N ILE A 21 11.35 -1.53 8.86
CA ILE A 21 9.87 -1.56 8.86
C ILE A 21 9.29 -1.19 7.48
N HIS A 22 9.90 -0.22 6.79
CA HIS A 22 9.48 0.23 5.45
C HIS A 22 9.71 -0.84 4.37
N ALA A 23 10.83 -1.56 4.42
CA ALA A 23 11.12 -2.62 3.44
C ALA A 23 10.18 -3.81 3.64
N LEU A 24 9.88 -4.15 4.90
CA LEU A 24 8.94 -5.21 5.24
C LEU A 24 7.50 -4.84 4.84
N SER A 25 7.07 -3.61 5.14
CA SER A 25 5.74 -3.14 4.79
C SER A 25 5.56 -2.97 3.28
N ALA A 26 6.60 -2.55 2.54
CA ALA A 26 6.55 -2.50 1.09
C ALA A 26 6.43 -3.90 0.46
N ALA A 27 7.17 -4.90 0.98
CA ALA A 27 7.09 -6.28 0.52
C ALA A 27 5.74 -6.95 0.79
N ALA A 28 4.94 -6.38 1.69
CA ALA A 28 3.62 -6.86 2.05
C ALA A 28 2.50 -6.37 1.10
N ILE A 29 2.79 -5.45 0.19
CA ILE A 29 1.84 -4.94 -0.81
C ILE A 29 2.03 -5.74 -2.11
N ASP A 30 0.95 -6.37 -2.60
CA ASP A 30 0.95 -7.05 -3.90
C ASP A 30 0.56 -6.03 -5.00
N GLU A 31 -0.53 -5.28 -4.82
CA GLU A 31 -1.04 -4.37 -5.86
C GLU A 31 -1.68 -3.11 -5.29
N VAL A 32 -1.57 -2.00 -6.05
CA VAL A 32 -2.28 -0.75 -5.81
C VAL A 32 -3.01 -0.34 -7.08
N ARG A 33 -4.33 -0.23 -7.03
CA ARG A 33 -5.19 0.21 -8.14
C ARG A 33 -5.82 1.55 -7.80
N ILE A 34 -5.90 2.44 -8.79
CA ILE A 34 -6.61 3.71 -8.68
C ILE A 34 -7.77 3.67 -9.66
N GLU A 35 -8.97 3.78 -9.12
CA GLU A 35 -10.22 3.67 -9.86
C GLU A 35 -11.13 4.86 -9.59
N SER A 36 -12.15 5.02 -10.43
CA SER A 36 -13.24 5.94 -10.15
C SER A 36 -14.06 5.37 -9.00
N GLY A 37 -14.22 6.12 -7.91
CA GLY A 37 -15.04 5.68 -6.78
C GLY A 37 -16.52 6.01 -6.98
N GLU A 38 -17.37 5.37 -6.18
CA GLU A 38 -18.83 5.59 -6.20
C GLU A 38 -19.26 6.64 -5.16
N GLU A 39 -18.77 6.51 -3.92
CA GLU A 39 -19.07 7.44 -2.82
C GLU A 39 -18.09 8.63 -2.79
N ARG A 40 -16.81 8.36 -3.10
CA ARG A 40 -15.75 9.35 -3.24
C ARG A 40 -15.30 9.35 -4.70
N ALA A 41 -14.80 10.49 -5.20
CA ALA A 41 -14.45 10.63 -6.62
C ALA A 41 -13.35 9.65 -7.07
N VAL A 42 -12.43 9.30 -6.17
CA VAL A 42 -11.31 8.40 -6.42
C VAL A 42 -11.31 7.29 -5.39
N ARG A 43 -11.18 6.04 -5.83
CA ARG A 43 -10.96 4.88 -4.99
C ARG A 43 -9.54 4.36 -5.19
N ILE A 44 -8.83 4.13 -4.09
CA ILE A 44 -7.52 3.48 -4.09
C ILE A 44 -7.69 2.11 -3.44
N GLU A 45 -7.58 1.05 -4.23
CA GLU A 45 -7.63 -0.32 -3.75
C GLU A 45 -6.21 -0.87 -3.57
N ILE A 46 -5.94 -1.45 -2.40
CA ILE A 46 -4.63 -1.97 -2.04
C ILE A 46 -4.79 -3.42 -1.65
N GLU A 47 -4.21 -4.30 -2.48
CA GLU A 47 -4.14 -5.72 -2.22
C GLU A 47 -2.82 -6.03 -1.52
N MET A 48 -2.91 -6.60 -0.33
CA MET A 48 -1.76 -6.89 0.53
C MET A 48 -1.64 -8.40 0.72
N ASN A 49 -0.43 -8.93 0.66
CA ASN A 49 -0.19 -10.33 1.01
C ASN A 49 0.02 -10.55 2.51
N ASN A 50 0.23 -9.48 3.26
CA ASN A 50 0.49 -9.50 4.69
C ASN A 50 0.03 -8.18 5.32
N SER A 51 -0.50 -8.23 6.54
CA SER A 51 -1.01 -7.04 7.24
C SER A 51 0.07 -6.01 7.56
N ALA A 52 1.36 -6.38 7.57
CA ALA A 52 2.48 -5.45 7.70
C ALA A 52 2.46 -4.32 6.65
N GLY A 53 1.77 -4.52 5.52
CA GLY A 53 1.58 -3.50 4.49
C GLY A 53 0.83 -2.25 4.98
N ILE A 54 0.02 -2.38 6.03
CA ILE A 54 -0.79 -1.29 6.55
C ILE A 54 0.05 -0.08 6.99
N PHE A 55 1.27 -0.30 7.47
CA PHE A 55 2.18 0.77 7.87
C PHE A 55 2.55 1.64 6.66
N GLN A 56 2.77 1.01 5.51
CA GLN A 56 3.07 1.72 4.28
C GLN A 56 1.82 2.44 3.74
N VAL A 57 0.64 1.84 3.87
CA VAL A 57 -0.64 2.50 3.52
C VAL A 57 -0.86 3.78 4.33
N ASP A 58 -0.69 3.72 5.65
CA ASP A 58 -0.89 4.87 6.53
C ASP A 58 0.17 5.95 6.28
N ASP A 59 1.45 5.58 6.23
CA ASP A 59 2.55 6.52 6.03
C ASP A 59 2.46 7.25 4.68
N LEU A 60 2.11 6.51 3.63
CA LEU A 60 2.13 7.02 2.26
C LEU A 60 0.84 7.74 1.86
N LEU A 61 -0.33 7.21 2.20
CA LEU A 61 -1.61 7.75 1.73
C LEU A 61 -2.21 8.71 2.75
N ALA A 62 -2.26 8.33 4.03
CA ALA A 62 -2.90 9.17 5.03
C ALA A 62 -2.11 10.48 5.24
N THR A 63 -0.79 10.41 5.33
CA THR A 63 0.05 11.61 5.54
C THR A 63 0.05 12.55 4.33
N LYS A 64 -0.09 12.02 3.11
CA LYS A 64 -0.06 12.85 1.88
C LYS A 64 -1.42 13.43 1.52
N LEU A 65 -2.52 12.77 1.90
CA LEU A 65 -3.88 13.24 1.62
C LEU A 65 -4.40 14.18 2.70
N ARG A 66 -4.05 13.97 3.97
CA ARG A 66 -4.50 14.82 5.09
C ARG A 66 -4.13 16.29 4.86
N GLY A 67 -5.11 17.17 5.07
CA GLY A 67 -4.96 18.61 4.90
C GLY A 67 -4.92 19.09 3.45
N THR A 68 -5.09 18.20 2.48
CA THR A 68 -5.21 18.57 1.07
C THR A 68 -6.68 18.69 0.66
N PRO A 69 -6.99 19.44 -0.43
CA PRO A 69 -8.34 19.48 -0.98
C PRO A 69 -8.87 18.09 -1.40
N LEU A 70 -7.99 17.11 -1.61
CA LEU A 70 -8.34 15.76 -2.04
C LEU A 70 -8.77 14.84 -0.89
N GLU A 71 -8.54 15.21 0.37
CA GLU A 71 -8.85 14.37 1.54
C GLU A 71 -10.32 13.90 1.56
N GLY A 72 -11.24 14.78 1.19
CA GLY A 72 -12.67 14.47 1.11
C GLY A 72 -13.12 13.81 -0.21
N HIS A 73 -12.21 13.54 -1.13
CA HIS A 73 -12.53 13.02 -2.46
C HIS A 73 -11.91 11.67 -2.76
N VAL A 74 -11.08 11.15 -1.85
CA VAL A 74 -10.40 9.87 -2.00
C VAL A 74 -10.89 8.90 -0.93
N GLU A 75 -11.26 7.69 -1.34
CA GLU A 75 -11.42 6.55 -0.44
C GLU A 75 -10.26 5.57 -0.63
N VAL A 76 -9.79 4.96 0.46
CA VAL A 76 -8.73 3.96 0.44
C VAL A 76 -9.27 2.67 1.04
N ILE A 77 -9.19 1.58 0.28
CA ILE A 77 -9.60 0.25 0.68
C ILE A 77 -8.36 -0.65 0.69
N ALA A 78 -7.96 -1.13 1.86
CA ALA A 78 -6.84 -2.05 2.01
C ALA A 78 -7.36 -3.42 2.44
N GLN A 79 -6.95 -4.47 1.74
CA GLN A 79 -7.41 -5.84 1.99
C GLN A 79 -6.28 -6.85 1.87
N VAL A 80 -6.36 -7.92 2.67
CA VAL A 80 -5.53 -9.12 2.52
C VAL A 80 -6.42 -10.24 2.00
N PRO A 81 -6.32 -10.63 0.71
CA PRO A 81 -7.15 -11.69 0.16
C PRO A 81 -6.71 -13.07 0.70
N GLY A 82 -7.68 -13.92 1.01
CA GLY A 82 -7.45 -15.30 1.45
C GLY A 82 -7.49 -15.51 2.97
N GLU A 83 -7.29 -16.77 3.40
CA GLU A 83 -7.41 -17.17 4.82
C GLU A 83 -6.09 -17.04 5.60
N THR A 84 -4.95 -16.83 4.93
CA THR A 84 -3.63 -16.82 5.59
C THR A 84 -2.68 -15.84 4.91
N GLU A 85 -1.95 -15.09 5.74
CA GLU A 85 -0.95 -14.12 5.27
C GLU A 85 0.35 -14.80 4.82
N LYS A 86 1.01 -14.23 3.79
CA LYS A 86 2.34 -14.69 3.36
C LYS A 86 3.38 -14.35 4.43
N ARG A 87 4.31 -15.27 4.65
CA ARG A 87 5.47 -15.01 5.52
C ARG A 87 6.48 -14.14 4.76
N LEU A 88 6.83 -13.00 5.32
CA LEU A 88 7.72 -12.01 4.68
C LEU A 88 9.22 -12.22 4.99
N LEU A 89 9.53 -12.98 6.03
CA LEU A 89 10.90 -13.31 6.45
C LEU A 89 11.10 -14.83 6.43
N PRO A 90 12.30 -15.34 6.12
CA PRO A 90 12.58 -16.78 6.17
C PRO A 90 12.28 -17.40 7.55
#